data_AF-A0A4Y9NVA5-F1
#
_entry.id   AF-A0A4Y9NVA5-F1
#
_cell.length_a   1.000
_cell.length_b   1.000
_cell.length_c   1.000
_cell.angle_alpha   90.00
_cell.angle_beta   90.00
_cell.angle_gamma   90.00
#
_symmetry.space_group_name_H-M   'P 1'
#
loop_
_entity.id
_entity.type
_entity.pdbx_description
1 polymer ?
#
loop_
_entity_poly.entity_id
_entity_poly.type
_entity_poly.pdbx_seq_one_letter_code
_entity_poly.pdbx_strand_id
1 'polypeptide(L)'
;MVDWFKSLFRQNKVIASSSPLHLDARSEGALSAALKSLPVGASGWISKSEAAQLYSTSDVALDEWDSAGILALSEFTAYAEHRCDFRLEPDRVIFTRM
;
A
#
# COMPACT_ATOMS: atom_id res chain seq x y z
N MET A 1 18.32 22.03 7.73
CA MET A 1 17.82 22.23 6.35
C MET A 1 16.94 21.03 6.01
N VAL A 2 15.71 21.04 6.53
CA VAL A 2 14.79 19.88 6.44
C VAL A 2 13.39 20.41 6.14
N ASP A 3 13.28 21.19 5.07
CA ASP A 3 12.07 21.99 4.77
C ASP A 3 11.43 21.61 3.43
N TRP A 4 12.06 20.71 2.68
CA TRP A 4 11.50 20.11 1.46
C TRP A 4 10.35 19.15 1.75
N PHE A 5 10.43 18.34 2.82
CA PHE A 5 9.46 17.26 3.03
C PHE A 5 8.05 17.76 3.33
N LYS A 6 7.93 18.96 3.92
CA LYS A 6 6.62 19.60 4.18
C LYS A 6 5.92 20.07 2.90
N SER A 7 6.63 20.20 1.77
CA SER A 7 6.05 20.68 0.51
C SER A 7 5.30 19.59 -0.25
N LEU A 8 5.77 18.33 -0.20
CA LEU A 8 5.09 17.21 -0.86
C LEU A 8 3.72 16.91 -0.25
N PHE A 9 3.52 17.20 1.04
CA PHE A 9 2.21 17.06 1.70
C PHE A 9 1.22 18.19 1.39
N ARG A 10 1.66 19.28 0.74
CA ARG A 10 0.78 20.41 0.39
C ARG A 10 0.05 20.24 -0.94
N GLN A 11 0.44 19.27 -1.77
CA GLN A 11 -0.23 19.01 -3.04
C GLN A 11 -1.45 18.08 -2.93
N ASN A 12 -1.67 17.44 -1.77
CA ASN A 12 -2.89 16.63 -1.54
C ASN A 12 -4.08 17.46 -1.00
N LYS A 13 -4.11 18.77 -1.27
CA LYS A 13 -5.20 19.68 -0.86
C LYS A 13 -6.32 19.79 -1.91
N VAL A 14 -6.59 18.71 -2.61
CA VAL A 14 -7.82 18.41 -3.37
C VAL A 14 -7.80 16.88 -3.34
N ILE A 15 -8.57 16.15 -2.54
CA ILE A 15 -10.01 16.06 -2.52
C ILE A 15 -10.37 15.50 -1.13
N ALA A 16 -11.22 16.20 -0.39
CA ALA A 16 -11.99 15.56 0.67
C ALA A 16 -13.01 14.63 -0.01
N SER A 17 -12.58 13.43 -0.35
CA SER A 17 -13.46 12.33 -0.73
C SER A 17 -13.02 11.13 0.07
N SER A 18 -14.00 10.39 0.58
CA SER A 18 -13.86 9.16 1.35
C SER A 18 -13.26 7.98 0.54
N SER A 19 -12.38 8.27 -0.42
CA SER A 19 -11.73 7.29 -1.29
C SER A 19 -10.34 6.98 -0.74
N PRO A 20 -9.96 5.70 -0.62
CA PRO A 20 -8.63 5.31 -0.20
C PRO A 20 -7.52 5.99 -1.04
N LEU A 21 -6.42 6.40 -0.40
CA LEU A 21 -5.27 7.04 -1.07
C LEU A 21 -4.43 6.00 -1.81
N HIS A 22 -4.06 6.24 -3.07
CA HIS A 22 -3.13 5.34 -3.78
C HIS A 22 -1.73 5.41 -3.15
N LEU A 23 -1.18 4.26 -2.74
CA LEU A 23 0.09 4.15 -2.02
C LEU A 23 1.24 3.85 -2.99
N ASP A 24 2.44 4.32 -2.64
CA ASP A 24 3.64 4.04 -3.43
C ASP A 24 4.08 2.58 -3.24
N ALA A 25 3.86 1.76 -4.27
CA ALA A 25 4.23 0.34 -4.30
C ALA A 25 5.47 0.05 -5.17
N ARG A 26 6.38 1.01 -5.35
CA ARG A 26 7.64 0.75 -6.10
C ARG A 26 8.59 -0.21 -5.40
N SER A 27 8.50 -0.32 -4.08
CA SER A 27 9.28 -1.23 -3.24
C SER A 27 8.56 -1.43 -1.90
N GLU A 28 8.79 -2.54 -1.20
CA GLU A 28 8.21 -2.76 0.14
C GLU A 28 8.55 -1.63 1.12
N GLY A 29 9.77 -1.08 1.04
CA GLY A 29 10.16 0.07 1.85
C GLY A 29 9.38 1.34 1.53
N ALA A 30 9.06 1.59 0.27
CA ALA A 30 8.24 2.73 -0.15
C ALA A 30 6.78 2.57 0.32
N LEU A 31 6.25 1.35 0.20
CA LEU A 31 4.91 1.01 0.69
C LEU A 31 4.81 1.18 2.20
N SER A 32 5.80 0.68 2.93
CA SER A 32 5.91 0.86 4.38
C SER A 32 6.00 2.34 4.78
N ALA A 33 6.80 3.14 4.08
CA ALA A 33 6.88 4.58 4.33
C ALA A 33 5.56 5.30 4.05
N ALA A 34 4.87 4.94 2.96
CA ALA A 34 3.56 5.47 2.61
C ALA A 34 2.52 5.14 3.69
N LEU A 35 2.47 3.88 4.16
CA LEU A 35 1.59 3.45 5.26
C LEU A 35 1.89 4.20 6.56
N LYS A 36 3.17 4.35 6.90
CA LYS A 36 3.59 5.13 8.08
C LYS A 36 3.25 6.62 7.97
N SER A 37 3.03 7.14 6.77
CA SER A 37 2.60 8.53 6.54
C SER A 37 1.09 8.74 6.68
N LEU A 38 0.29 7.68 6.54
CA LEU A 38 -1.17 7.75 6.68
C LEU A 38 -1.56 8.06 8.14
N PRO A 39 -2.64 8.83 8.40
CA PRO A 39 -3.22 8.89 9.74
C PRO A 39 -3.63 7.49 10.23
N VAL A 40 -3.58 7.25 11.54
CA VAL A 40 -4.13 6.02 12.13
C VAL A 40 -5.62 5.93 11.80
N GLY A 41 -6.09 4.77 11.35
CA GLY A 41 -7.44 4.52 10.86
C GLY A 41 -7.69 4.94 9.41
N ALA A 42 -6.74 5.62 8.75
CA ALA A 42 -6.85 5.91 7.32
C ALA A 42 -6.45 4.69 6.48
N SER A 43 -7.06 4.60 5.29
CA SER A 43 -6.80 3.53 4.34
C SER A 43 -6.17 4.07 3.06
N GLY A 44 -5.22 3.30 2.55
CA GLY A 44 -4.68 3.48 1.21
C GLY A 44 -4.85 2.21 0.38
N TRP A 45 -4.50 2.25 -0.88
CA TRP A 45 -4.59 1.09 -1.77
C TRP A 45 -3.46 1.05 -2.78
N ILE A 46 -3.17 -0.13 -3.30
CA ILE A 46 -2.32 -0.34 -4.48
C ILE A 46 -3.09 -1.22 -5.46
N SER A 47 -2.80 -1.09 -6.75
CA SER A 47 -3.41 -1.94 -7.77
C SER A 47 -2.90 -3.39 -7.65
N LYS A 48 -3.68 -4.36 -8.15
CA LYS A 48 -3.25 -5.76 -8.20
C LYS A 48 -1.94 -5.92 -8.98
N SER A 49 -1.78 -5.18 -10.08
CA SER A 49 -0.55 -5.19 -10.89
C SER A 49 0.68 -4.71 -10.12
N GLU A 50 0.54 -3.66 -9.31
CA GLU A 50 1.61 -3.18 -8.42
C GLU A 50 1.93 -4.20 -7.33
N ALA A 51 0.91 -4.86 -6.77
CA ALA A 51 1.12 -5.95 -5.82
C ALA A 51 1.87 -7.13 -6.46
N ALA A 52 1.60 -7.50 -7.71
CA ALA A 52 2.44 -8.50 -8.39
C ALA A 52 3.85 -8.03 -8.64
N GLN A 53 4.06 -6.77 -9.03
CA GLN A 53 5.42 -6.30 -9.24
C GLN A 53 6.26 -6.39 -7.97
N LEU A 54 5.63 -6.21 -6.80
CA LEU A 54 6.28 -6.34 -5.51
C LEU A 54 6.46 -7.79 -5.05
N TYR A 55 5.43 -8.61 -5.22
CA TYR A 55 5.31 -9.89 -4.51
C TYR A 55 5.22 -11.11 -5.44
N SER A 56 4.92 -10.93 -6.73
CA SER A 56 4.94 -12.02 -7.70
C SER A 56 6.38 -12.26 -8.16
N THR A 57 6.90 -13.45 -7.88
CA THR A 57 8.21 -13.90 -8.35
C THR A 57 8.14 -14.42 -9.79
N SER A 58 6.97 -14.41 -10.43
CA SER A 58 6.77 -15.04 -11.74
C SER A 58 5.86 -14.22 -12.64
N ASP A 59 6.18 -14.23 -13.94
CA ASP A 59 5.42 -13.65 -15.08
C ASP A 59 4.03 -14.31 -15.29
N VAL A 60 3.53 -15.02 -14.28
CA VAL A 60 2.27 -15.76 -14.34
C VAL A 60 1.15 -14.78 -14.06
N ALA A 61 0.21 -14.71 -15.00
CA ALA A 61 -0.94 -13.84 -14.91
C ALA A 61 -1.61 -13.98 -13.53
N LEU A 62 -1.66 -12.85 -12.83
CA LEU A 62 -2.45 -12.55 -11.62
C LEU A 62 -3.97 -12.78 -11.81
N ASP A 63 -4.40 -13.81 -12.52
CA ASP A 63 -5.83 -14.06 -12.72
C ASP A 63 -6.45 -14.45 -11.37
N GLU A 64 -5.85 -15.40 -10.68
CA GLU A 64 -6.05 -15.62 -9.25
C GLU A 64 -4.99 -14.87 -8.46
N TRP A 65 -5.36 -14.33 -7.30
CA TRP A 65 -4.38 -13.92 -6.31
C TRP A 65 -3.54 -15.16 -5.98
N ASP A 66 -2.38 -15.30 -6.61
CA ASP A 66 -1.54 -16.48 -6.39
C ASP A 66 -1.29 -16.58 -4.88
N SER A 67 -1.43 -17.78 -4.34
CA SER A 67 -1.37 -18.00 -2.89
C SER A 67 -0.05 -17.47 -2.32
N ALA A 68 1.01 -17.43 -3.14
CA ALA A 68 2.28 -16.79 -2.84
C ALA A 68 2.16 -15.27 -2.63
N GLY A 69 1.41 -14.55 -3.46
CA GLY A 69 1.21 -13.10 -3.34
C GLY A 69 0.39 -12.74 -2.09
N ILE A 70 -0.63 -13.54 -1.76
CA ILE A 70 -1.39 -13.38 -0.51
C ILE A 70 -0.50 -13.64 0.70
N LEU A 71 0.35 -14.68 0.64
CA LEU A 71 1.26 -15.04 1.71
C LEU A 71 2.29 -13.92 1.95
N ALA A 72 2.87 -13.36 0.88
CA ALA A 72 3.81 -12.24 0.99
C ALA A 72 3.15 -10.97 1.55
N LEU A 73 1.90 -10.64 1.16
CA LEU A 73 1.13 -9.54 1.76
C LEU A 73 0.82 -9.81 3.24
N SER A 74 0.53 -11.05 3.60
CA SER A 74 0.30 -11.46 4.99
C SER A 74 1.57 -11.36 5.82
N GLU A 75 2.72 -11.77 5.28
CA GLU A 75 4.02 -11.61 5.94
C GLU A 75 4.36 -10.13 6.11
N PHE A 76 4.20 -9.32 5.06
CA PHE A 76 4.42 -7.88 5.11
C PHE A 76 3.57 -7.20 6.19
N THR A 77 2.27 -7.52 6.26
CA THR A 77 1.39 -6.93 7.29
C THR A 77 1.57 -7.52 8.69
N ALA A 78 2.07 -8.75 8.82
CA ALA A 78 2.37 -9.39 10.10
C ALA A 78 3.53 -8.73 10.84
N TYR A 79 4.42 -8.01 10.15
CA TYR A 79 5.46 -7.23 10.81
C TYR A 79 4.83 -6.07 11.59
N ALA A 80 4.92 -6.15 12.92
CA ALA A 80 4.34 -5.17 13.86
C ALA A 80 4.78 -3.72 13.64
N GLU A 81 5.89 -3.50 12.91
CA GLU A 81 6.37 -2.17 12.54
C GLU A 81 5.51 -1.44 11.52
N HIS A 82 4.71 -2.14 10.71
CA HIS A 82 3.86 -1.50 9.70
C HIS A 82 2.52 -1.07 10.26
N ARG A 83 2.05 -1.71 11.35
CA ARG A 83 0.73 -1.47 11.98
C ARG A 83 -0.33 -1.26 10.92
N CYS A 84 -0.52 -2.24 10.05
CA CYS A 84 -1.53 -2.15 9.01
C CYS A 84 -2.22 -3.49 8.82
N ASP A 85 -3.51 -3.40 8.52
CA ASP A 85 -4.32 -4.51 8.05
C ASP A 85 -4.47 -4.40 6.54
N PHE A 86 -4.79 -5.50 5.85
CA PHE A 86 -5.03 -5.47 4.41
C PHE A 86 -6.31 -6.21 4.04
N ARG A 87 -6.95 -5.72 2.99
CA ARG A 87 -8.13 -6.31 2.36
C ARG A 87 -7.92 -6.40 0.87
N LEU A 88 -8.21 -7.57 0.32
CA LEU A 88 -8.18 -7.80 -1.12
C LEU A 88 -9.53 -7.39 -1.73
N GLU A 89 -9.47 -6.56 -2.76
CA GLU A 89 -10.58 -6.29 -3.68
C GLU A 89 -10.26 -6.88 -5.07
N PRO A 90 -11.23 -6.99 -5.99
CA PRO A 90 -11.02 -7.62 -7.30
C PRO A 90 -9.88 -7.00 -8.10
N ASP A 91 -9.68 -5.68 -7.99
CA ASP A 91 -8.74 -4.88 -8.78
C ASP A 91 -7.58 -4.27 -7.96
N ARG A 92 -7.65 -4.32 -6.63
CA ARG A 92 -6.72 -3.60 -5.74
C ARG A 92 -6.56 -4.26 -4.36
N VAL A 93 -5.44 -3.97 -3.69
CA VAL A 93 -5.26 -4.23 -2.25
C VAL A 93 -5.53 -2.94 -1.50
N ILE A 94 -6.39 -2.97 -0.50
CA ILE A 94 -6.58 -1.88 0.45
C ILE A 94 -5.77 -2.19 1.70
N PHE A 95 -5.00 -1.22 2.16
CA PHE A 95 -4.30 -1.27 3.45
C PHE A 95 -4.89 -0.25 4.40
N THR A 96 -5.12 -0.64 5.64
CA THR A 96 -5.64 0.24 6.69
C THR A 96 -4.61 0.36 7.80
N ARG A 97 -4.19 1.58 8.13
CA ARG A 97 -3.27 1.80 9.25
C ARG A 97 -4.01 1.60 10.58
N MET A 98 -3.40 0.83 11.46
CA MET A 98 -3.79 0.54 12.85
C MET A 98 -2.99 1.38 13.86
#